data_AF-A0A8T1S5Z8-F1
#
_entry.id   AF-A0A8T1S5Z8-F1
#
_cell.length_a   1.000
_cell.length_b   1.000
_cell.length_c   1.000
_cell.angle_alpha   90.00
_cell.angle_beta   90.00
_cell.angle_gamma   90.00
#
_symmetry.space_group_name_H-M   'P 1'
#
loop_
_entity.id
_entity.type
_entity.pdbx_description
1 polymer ?
#
loop_
_entity_poly.entity_id
_entity_poly.type
_entity_poly.pdbx_seq_one_letter_code
_entity_poly.pdbx_strand_id
1 'polypeptide(L)'
;MMLPTRGQLEGRMIVTAYEHGLDNVTEEAVTAIVYAVQNHLKDILASVVSRRKAYRLRDGHFKYAFGSNVNPQPYLKNSVVAYNNLIECPPTCVAPSAGQNLASHPAPDDAEQQAALLLACSGNTLPATLPPVNMYDLFEALQVHREVVPAHTVYALNVERIIMKLWHPNHEELQQDKIHRQRLAAKEGLLLC
;
A
#
# COMPACT_ATOMS: atom_id res chain seq x y z
N MET A 1 -18.89 0.25 -2.28
CA MET A 1 -19.36 0.33 -0.87
C MET A 1 -18.47 1.32 -0.13
N MET A 2 -19.05 2.13 0.75
CA MET A 2 -18.32 3.05 1.61
C MET A 2 -18.08 2.43 2.99
N LEU A 3 -17.07 2.91 3.71
CA LEU A 3 -16.89 2.61 5.13
C LEU A 3 -18.15 3.00 5.92
N PRO A 4 -18.51 2.27 6.99
CA PRO A 4 -19.66 2.60 7.80
C PRO A 4 -19.51 3.98 8.42
N THR A 5 -20.61 4.74 8.48
CA THR A 5 -20.62 6.05 9.17
C THR A 5 -20.54 5.85 10.67
N ARG A 6 -20.12 6.89 11.41
CA ARG A 6 -20.03 6.86 12.89
C ARG A 6 -21.33 6.34 13.52
N GLY A 7 -22.49 6.89 13.12
CA GLY A 7 -23.79 6.46 13.65
C GLY A 7 -24.17 5.02 13.30
N GLN A 8 -23.79 4.52 12.11
CA GLN A 8 -24.00 3.11 11.76
C GLN A 8 -23.15 2.17 12.62
N LEU A 9 -21.92 2.59 12.94
CA LEU A 9 -21.02 1.82 13.80
C LEU A 9 -21.51 1.86 15.25
N GLU A 10 -21.86 3.04 15.76
CA GLU A 10 -22.40 3.24 17.10
C GLU A 10 -23.65 2.38 17.35
N GLY A 11 -24.63 2.41 16.43
CA GLY A 11 -25.83 1.57 16.57
C GLY A 11 -25.51 0.07 16.64
N ARG A 12 -24.55 -0.42 15.84
CA ARG A 12 -24.10 -1.81 15.90
C ARG A 12 -23.36 -2.13 17.20
N MET A 13 -22.52 -1.21 17.67
CA MET A 13 -21.80 -1.36 18.93
C MET A 13 -22.75 -1.41 20.11
N ILE A 14 -23.79 -0.55 20.14
CA ILE A 14 -24.81 -0.54 21.19
C ILE A 14 -25.54 -1.89 21.22
N VAL A 15 -26.03 -2.38 20.08
CA VAL A 15 -26.71 -3.69 20.02
C VAL A 15 -25.78 -4.81 20.49
N THR A 16 -24.52 -4.81 20.06
CA THR A 16 -23.52 -5.81 20.47
C THR A 16 -23.24 -5.72 21.97
N ALA A 17 -23.13 -4.51 22.53
CA ALA A 17 -22.92 -4.29 23.96
C ALA A 17 -24.07 -4.89 24.77
N TYR A 18 -25.32 -4.63 24.37
CA TYR A 18 -26.50 -5.21 25.01
C TYR A 18 -26.52 -6.75 24.93
N GLU A 19 -26.16 -7.34 23.79
CA GLU A 19 -26.05 -8.80 23.64
C GLU A 19 -25.02 -9.43 24.61
N HIS A 20 -24.01 -8.65 25.02
CA HIS A 20 -22.99 -9.06 25.97
C HIS A 20 -23.25 -8.59 27.40
N GLY A 21 -24.45 -8.04 27.68
CA GLY A 21 -24.85 -7.60 29.03
C GLY A 21 -24.28 -6.25 29.47
N LEU A 22 -23.86 -5.40 28.52
CA LEU A 22 -23.40 -4.04 28.76
C LEU A 22 -24.51 -3.03 28.40
N ASP A 23 -24.67 -1.98 29.21
CA ASP A 23 -25.79 -1.03 29.09
C ASP A 23 -25.56 0.07 28.06
N ASN A 24 -24.31 0.48 27.84
CA ASN A 24 -23.99 1.59 26.94
C ASN A 24 -22.62 1.44 26.26
N VAL A 25 -22.40 2.29 25.27
CA VAL A 25 -21.14 2.42 24.54
C VAL A 25 -20.74 3.89 24.60
N THR A 26 -19.47 4.16 24.93
CA THR A 26 -18.97 5.53 24.98
C THR A 26 -18.56 6.03 23.59
N GLU A 27 -18.64 7.34 23.37
CA GLU A 27 -18.25 7.96 22.11
C GLU A 27 -16.77 7.74 21.74
N GLU A 28 -15.90 7.64 22.75
CA GLU A 28 -14.47 7.38 22.57
C GLU A 28 -14.23 5.98 22.03
N ALA A 29 -15.02 4.98 22.48
CA ALA A 29 -14.93 3.62 21.97
C ALA A 29 -15.31 3.55 20.49
N VAL A 30 -16.42 4.22 20.10
CA VAL A 30 -16.82 4.32 18.69
C VAL A 30 -15.73 4.97 17.86
N THR A 31 -15.17 6.08 18.36
CA THR A 31 -14.09 6.82 17.69
C THR A 31 -12.83 5.95 17.52
N ALA A 32 -12.44 5.22 18.55
CA ALA A 32 -11.30 4.31 18.51
C ALA A 32 -11.49 3.21 17.45
N ILE A 33 -12.68 2.63 17.34
CA ILE A 33 -12.96 1.62 16.31
C ILE A 33 -12.93 2.22 14.89
N VAL A 34 -13.45 3.44 14.68
CA VAL A 34 -13.35 4.12 13.37
C VAL A 34 -11.88 4.25 12.95
N TYR A 35 -11.01 4.72 13.84
CA TYR A 35 -9.59 4.83 13.56
C TYR A 35 -8.91 3.47 13.36
N ALA A 36 -9.25 2.46 14.16
CA ALA A 36 -8.71 1.11 14.03
C ALA A 36 -9.06 0.51 12.66
N VAL A 37 -10.32 0.63 12.22
CA VAL A 37 -10.75 0.15 10.90
C VAL A 37 -10.02 0.89 9.78
N GLN A 38 -9.88 2.22 9.90
CA GLN A 38 -9.17 3.01 8.90
C GLN A 38 -7.70 2.60 8.80
N ASN A 39 -7.02 2.40 9.92
CA ASN A 39 -5.61 2.00 9.94
C ASN A 39 -5.44 0.57 9.43
N HIS A 40 -6.30 -0.36 9.85
CA HIS A 40 -6.26 -1.73 9.36
C HIS A 40 -6.43 -1.83 7.83
N LEU A 41 -7.32 -1.02 7.24
CA LEU A 41 -7.44 -0.95 5.79
C LEU A 41 -6.20 -0.36 5.11
N LYS A 42 -5.57 0.66 5.72
CA LYS A 42 -4.31 1.22 5.22
C LYS A 42 -3.20 0.16 5.24
N ASP A 43 -3.14 -0.68 6.28
CA ASP A 43 -2.13 -1.74 6.39
C ASP A 43 -2.31 -2.82 5.32
N ILE A 44 -3.56 -3.21 5.03
CA ILE A 44 -3.87 -4.11 3.92
C ILE A 44 -3.45 -3.50 2.59
N LEU A 45 -3.83 -2.25 2.31
CA LEU A 45 -3.48 -1.56 1.08
C LEU A 45 -1.96 -1.36 0.94
N ALA A 46 -1.28 -0.98 2.02
CA ALA A 46 0.17 -0.84 2.05
C ALA A 46 0.86 -2.17 1.75
N SER A 47 0.32 -3.29 2.25
CA SER A 47 0.83 -4.63 1.95
C SER A 47 0.69 -4.96 0.47
N VAL A 48 -0.49 -4.70 -0.13
CA VAL A 48 -0.72 -4.87 -1.57
C VAL A 48 0.22 -4.00 -2.40
N VAL A 49 0.32 -2.70 -2.10
CA VAL A 49 1.17 -1.78 -2.86
C VAL A 49 2.65 -2.15 -2.69
N SER A 50 3.08 -2.62 -1.51
CA SER A 50 4.45 -3.04 -1.24
C SER A 50 4.88 -4.28 -2.03
N ARG A 51 3.93 -5.15 -2.41
CA ARG A 51 4.18 -6.28 -3.31
C ARG A 51 4.30 -5.85 -4.77
N ARG A 52 3.49 -4.87 -5.17
CA ARG A 52 3.42 -4.40 -6.57
C ARG A 52 4.52 -3.42 -6.94
N LYS A 53 4.95 -2.58 -6.00
CA LYS A 53 5.90 -1.50 -6.24
C LYS A 53 7.04 -1.54 -5.24
N ALA A 54 8.23 -1.16 -5.72
CA ALA A 54 9.37 -0.90 -4.85
C ALA A 54 9.02 0.19 -3.84
N TYR A 55 9.57 0.06 -2.63
CA TYR A 55 9.41 1.01 -1.55
C TYR A 55 10.73 1.12 -0.80
N ARG A 56 10.85 2.14 0.03
CA ARG A 56 11.98 2.34 0.94
C ARG A 56 11.56 2.08 2.36
N LEU A 57 12.53 1.72 3.20
CA LEU A 57 12.30 1.35 4.58
C LEU A 57 13.11 2.29 5.47
N ARG A 58 12.42 3.01 6.35
CA ARG A 58 13.04 3.85 7.39
C ARG A 58 13.06 3.05 8.70
N ASP A 59 14.19 3.10 9.40
CA ASP A 59 14.42 2.39 10.67
C ASP A 59 14.13 0.88 10.61
N GLY A 60 14.27 0.27 9.43
CA GLY A 60 14.03 -1.17 9.23
C GLY A 60 12.56 -1.60 9.24
N HIS A 61 11.59 -0.69 9.41
CA HIS A 61 10.17 -1.08 9.57
C HIS A 61 9.18 -0.16 8.84
N PHE A 62 9.48 1.14 8.70
CA PHE A 62 8.52 2.10 8.15
C PHE A 62 8.65 2.19 6.62
N LYS A 63 7.62 1.73 5.90
CA LYS A 63 7.59 1.75 4.43
C LYS A 63 7.22 3.15 3.91
N TYR A 64 8.04 3.71 3.01
CA TYR A 64 7.82 5.02 2.40
C TYR A 64 8.28 5.05 0.93
N ALA A 65 8.02 6.16 0.23
CA ALA A 65 8.44 6.38 -1.17
C ALA A 65 8.03 5.23 -2.13
N PHE A 66 6.78 4.79 -2.05
CA PHE A 66 6.25 3.74 -2.91
C PHE A 66 6.31 4.13 -4.40
N GLY A 67 6.80 3.22 -5.23
CA GLY A 67 6.96 3.44 -6.66
C GLY A 67 8.18 4.29 -7.02
N SER A 68 9.09 4.54 -6.08
CA SER A 68 10.37 5.18 -6.40
C SER A 68 11.15 4.31 -7.39
N ASN A 69 11.54 4.92 -8.50
CA ASN A 69 12.41 4.40 -9.55
C ASN A 69 13.90 4.43 -9.14
N VAL A 70 14.21 4.89 -7.93
CA VAL A 70 15.56 4.91 -7.40
C VAL A 70 15.86 3.60 -6.68
N ASN A 71 16.32 2.62 -7.45
CA ASN A 71 16.85 1.35 -6.95
C ASN A 71 18.38 1.36 -7.00
N PRO A 72 19.07 0.80 -5.98
CA PRO A 72 20.52 0.71 -5.99
C PRO A 72 20.98 -0.20 -7.13
N GLN A 73 21.98 0.24 -7.89
CA GLN A 73 22.60 -0.55 -8.94
C GLN A 73 23.68 -1.45 -8.32
N PRO A 74 23.51 -2.79 -8.32
CA PRO A 74 24.46 -3.69 -7.64
C PRO A 74 25.89 -3.59 -8.17
N TYR A 75 26.06 -3.12 -9.42
CA TYR A 75 27.35 -2.98 -10.08
C TYR A 75 27.99 -1.58 -9.92
N LEU A 76 27.26 -0.61 -9.35
CA LEU A 76 27.78 0.74 -9.08
C LEU A 76 28.05 0.90 -7.58
N LYS A 77 29.33 0.91 -7.20
CA LYS A 77 29.77 0.96 -5.79
C LYS A 77 29.16 2.14 -5.01
N ASN A 78 29.01 3.29 -5.66
CA ASN A 78 28.45 4.49 -5.03
C ASN A 78 26.95 4.39 -4.75
N SER A 79 26.22 3.54 -5.48
CA SER A 79 24.77 3.45 -5.36
C SER A 79 24.33 2.86 -4.02
N VAL A 80 25.05 1.87 -3.51
CA VAL A 80 24.75 1.21 -2.23
C VAL A 80 24.99 2.17 -1.07
N VAL A 81 26.10 2.92 -1.11
CA VAL A 81 26.43 3.92 -0.08
C VAL A 81 25.41 5.06 -0.09
N ALA A 82 25.07 5.59 -1.27
CA ALA A 82 24.07 6.64 -1.40
C ALA A 82 22.69 6.21 -0.88
N TYR A 83 22.32 4.93 -1.07
CA TYR A 83 21.04 4.38 -0.61
C TYR A 83 21.03 4.13 0.90
N ASN A 84 22.09 3.55 1.48
CA ASN A 84 22.18 3.24 2.90
C ASN A 84 22.19 4.48 3.78
N ASN A 85 22.83 5.57 3.32
CA ASN A 85 22.85 6.86 4.02
C ASN A 85 21.45 7.47 4.26
N LEU A 86 20.40 7.01 3.56
CA LEU A 86 19.02 7.42 3.82
C LEU A 86 18.27 6.50 4.79
N ILE A 87 18.67 5.23 4.86
CA ILE A 87 18.04 4.23 5.75
C ILE A 87 18.50 4.48 7.18
N GLU A 88 19.80 4.76 7.33
CA GLU A 88 20.41 5.20 8.57
C GLU A 88 20.28 6.72 8.67
N CYS A 89 19.11 7.21 9.10
CA CYS A 89 19.15 8.50 9.80
C CYS A 89 20.07 8.30 11.02
N PRO A 90 21.07 9.17 11.26
CA PRO A 90 21.77 9.12 12.53
C PRO A 90 20.70 9.27 13.62
N PRO A 91 20.74 8.45 14.69
CA PRO A 91 19.83 8.66 15.80
C PRO A 91 20.07 10.08 16.29
N THR A 92 19.06 10.93 16.20
CA THR A 92 19.05 12.21 16.88
C THR A 92 19.03 11.91 18.38
N CYS A 93 20.20 11.60 18.95
CA CYS A 93 20.45 11.62 20.37
C CYS A 93 20.48 13.09 20.79
N VAL A 94 19.31 13.71 20.86
CA VAL A 94 19.14 14.96 21.60
C VAL A 94 18.21 14.64 22.74
N ALA A 95 18.73 14.83 23.96
CA ALA A 95 18.07 14.58 25.23
C ALA A 95 16.63 15.14 25.26
N PRO A 96 15.73 14.57 26.09
CA PRO A 96 14.37 15.05 26.20
C PRO A 96 14.35 16.37 26.98
N SER A 97 14.59 17.50 26.30
CA SER A 97 14.13 18.79 26.79
C SER A 97 12.65 18.93 26.42
N ALA A 98 11.84 19.19 27.42
CA ALA A 98 10.40 19.34 27.30
C ALA A 98 10.01 20.31 26.18
N GLY A 99 9.19 19.82 25.25
CA GLY A 99 8.58 20.60 24.19
C GLY A 99 9.41 20.66 22.90
N GLN A 100 8.81 20.15 21.83
CA GLN A 100 9.27 20.22 20.43
C GLN A 100 10.30 19.16 20.02
N ASN A 101 9.89 18.22 19.17
CA ASN A 101 10.77 17.47 18.29
C ASN A 101 10.01 17.13 17.00
N LEU A 102 9.82 18.14 16.16
CA LEU A 102 9.62 17.91 14.73
C LEU A 102 10.95 17.35 14.22
N ALA A 103 10.91 16.20 13.53
CA ALA A 103 12.07 15.67 12.83
C ALA A 103 12.82 16.81 12.14
N SER A 104 14.10 17.00 12.46
CA SER A 104 14.95 17.99 11.81
C SER A 104 14.97 17.65 10.33
N HIS A 105 14.13 18.32 9.54
CA HIS A 105 14.14 18.19 8.11
C HIS A 105 15.52 18.67 7.66
N PRO A 106 16.26 17.89 6.83
CA PRO A 106 17.49 18.40 6.24
C PRO A 106 17.22 19.76 5.60
N ALA A 107 18.21 20.65 5.63
CA ALA A 107 18.12 21.91 4.90
C ALA A 107 17.71 21.60 3.46
N PRO A 108 16.84 22.41 2.83
CA PRO A 108 16.28 22.09 1.52
C PRO A 108 17.37 21.77 0.49
N ASP A 109 18.47 22.51 0.52
CA ASP A 109 19.65 22.32 -0.33
C ASP A 109 20.28 20.92 -0.14
N ASP A 110 20.42 20.45 1.11
CA ASP A 110 20.95 19.12 1.41
C ASP A 110 20.01 18.01 0.90
N ALA A 111 18.69 18.23 1.04
CA ALA A 111 17.68 17.28 0.56
C ALA A 111 17.69 17.17 -0.97
N GLU A 112 17.86 18.30 -1.67
CA GLU A 112 17.97 18.37 -3.12
C GLU A 112 19.25 17.69 -3.61
N GLN A 113 20.39 17.98 -2.99
CA GLN A 113 21.66 17.34 -3.33
C GLN A 113 21.60 15.82 -3.13
N GLN A 114 20.98 15.38 -2.04
CA GLN A 114 20.79 13.96 -1.76
C GLN A 114 19.85 13.29 -2.78
N ALA A 115 18.77 13.96 -3.18
CA ALA A 115 17.88 13.47 -4.23
C ALA A 115 18.59 13.38 -5.60
N ALA A 116 19.41 14.37 -5.94
CA ALA A 116 20.19 14.40 -7.18
C ALA A 116 21.21 13.26 -7.24
N LEU A 117 21.95 13.03 -6.16
CA LEU A 117 22.91 11.92 -6.05
C LEU A 117 22.22 10.57 -6.25
N LEU A 118 21.07 10.40 -5.61
CA LEU A 118 20.25 9.20 -5.70
C LEU A 118 19.76 8.92 -7.12
N LEU A 119 19.31 9.95 -7.83
CA LEU A 119 18.90 9.82 -9.23
C LEU A 119 20.09 9.47 -10.13
N ALA A 120 21.25 10.11 -9.93
CA ALA A 120 22.48 9.80 -10.67
C ALA A 120 22.97 8.36 -10.44
N CYS A 121 22.71 7.81 -9.25
CA CYS A 121 23.04 6.44 -8.90
C CYS A 121 21.97 5.41 -9.28
N SER A 122 20.82 5.84 -9.80
CA SER A 122 19.70 4.97 -10.19
C SER A 122 19.85 4.45 -11.62
N GLY A 123 19.29 3.27 -11.91
CA GLY A 123 19.26 2.72 -13.27
C GLY A 123 18.31 3.47 -14.19
N ASN A 124 18.62 3.52 -15.50
CA ASN A 124 17.74 4.08 -16.55
C ASN A 124 16.48 3.22 -16.84
N THR A 125 16.14 2.27 -15.99
CA THR A 125 14.95 1.43 -16.18
C THR A 125 13.72 2.19 -15.71
N LEU A 126 12.94 2.71 -16.66
CA LEU A 126 11.60 3.18 -16.36
C LEU A 126 10.75 1.99 -15.87
N PRO A 127 10.14 2.07 -14.67
CA PRO A 127 9.27 1.01 -14.21
C PRO A 127 8.08 0.88 -15.16
N ALA A 128 7.76 -0.34 -15.58
CA ALA A 128 6.61 -0.59 -16.42
C ALA A 128 5.33 -0.09 -15.75
N THR A 129 4.45 0.56 -16.52
CA THR A 129 3.13 0.98 -16.02
C THR A 129 2.33 -0.25 -15.65
N LEU A 130 2.16 -0.47 -14.35
CA LEU A 130 1.37 -1.58 -13.84
C LEU A 130 -0.13 -1.34 -14.08
N PRO A 131 -0.91 -2.39 -14.39
CA PRO A 131 -2.36 -2.26 -14.46
C PRO A 131 -2.94 -1.82 -13.09
N PRO A 132 -4.21 -1.39 -13.05
CA PRO A 132 -4.91 -1.16 -11.78
C PRO A 132 -4.83 -2.38 -10.85
N VAL A 133 -4.93 -2.13 -9.53
CA VAL A 133 -4.91 -3.21 -8.52
C VAL A 133 -6.09 -4.16 -8.75
N ASN A 134 -5.81 -5.46 -8.76
CA ASN A 134 -6.78 -6.53 -8.94
C ASN A 134 -6.82 -7.47 -7.71
N MET A 135 -7.83 -8.34 -7.65
CA MET A 135 -8.03 -9.34 -6.59
C MET A 135 -6.86 -10.33 -6.48
N TYR A 136 -6.15 -10.60 -7.58
CA TYR A 136 -4.92 -11.40 -7.55
C TYR A 136 -3.83 -10.73 -6.71
N ASP A 137 -3.66 -9.41 -6.82
CA ASP A 137 -2.67 -8.67 -6.03
C ASP A 137 -3.01 -8.72 -4.54
N LEU A 138 -4.32 -8.63 -4.20
CA LEU A 138 -4.80 -8.76 -2.83
C LEU A 138 -4.55 -10.16 -2.27
N PHE A 139 -4.86 -11.20 -3.05
CA PHE A 139 -4.64 -12.59 -2.66
C PHE A 139 -3.16 -12.88 -2.39
N GLU A 140 -2.28 -12.49 -3.32
CA GLU A 140 -0.83 -12.66 -3.16
C GLU A 140 -0.30 -11.91 -1.93
N ALA A 141 -0.73 -10.66 -1.74
CA ALA A 141 -0.31 -9.87 -0.59
C ALA A 141 -0.72 -10.50 0.74
N LEU A 142 -1.94 -11.04 0.86
CA LEU A 142 -2.41 -11.71 2.07
C LEU A 142 -1.76 -13.08 2.30
N GLN A 143 -1.22 -13.73 1.26
CA GLN A 143 -0.45 -14.96 1.44
C GLN A 143 0.93 -14.69 2.02
N VAL A 144 1.57 -13.59 1.59
CA VAL A 144 2.91 -13.19 2.07
C VAL A 144 2.83 -12.51 3.43
N HIS A 145 1.89 -11.58 3.60
CA HIS A 145 1.72 -10.75 4.79
C HIS A 145 0.51 -11.22 5.61
N ARG A 146 0.62 -12.40 6.22
CA ARG A 146 -0.47 -13.00 7.02
C ARG A 146 -0.71 -12.23 8.32
N GLU A 147 0.30 -11.55 8.82
CA GLU A 147 0.27 -10.72 10.03
C GLU A 147 -0.73 -9.57 9.95
N VAL A 148 -1.09 -9.13 8.74
CA VAL A 148 -2.01 -8.00 8.53
C VAL A 148 -3.42 -8.34 9.02
N VAL A 149 -3.82 -9.61 8.95
CA VAL A 149 -5.11 -10.10 9.49
C VAL A 149 -4.82 -11.18 10.52
N PRO A 150 -4.63 -10.80 11.81
CA PRO A 150 -4.18 -11.73 12.85
C PRO A 150 -5.20 -12.84 13.14
N ALA A 151 -6.50 -12.54 13.02
CA ALA A 151 -7.56 -13.50 13.34
C ALA A 151 -7.69 -14.56 12.23
N HIS A 152 -7.36 -15.82 12.56
CA HIS A 152 -7.41 -16.95 11.61
C HIS A 152 -8.78 -17.15 10.96
N THR A 153 -9.86 -17.04 11.74
CA THR A 153 -11.24 -17.22 11.25
C THR A 153 -11.62 -16.14 10.23
N VAL A 154 -11.25 -14.89 10.52
CA VAL A 154 -11.46 -13.75 9.62
C VAL A 154 -10.61 -13.92 8.36
N TYR A 155 -9.34 -14.31 8.50
CA TYR A 155 -8.45 -14.54 7.37
C TYR A 155 -8.99 -15.63 6.44
N ALA A 156 -9.29 -16.82 6.97
CA ALA A 156 -9.68 -17.99 6.17
C ALA A 156 -10.96 -17.73 5.36
N LEU A 157 -12.01 -17.24 6.02
CA LEU A 157 -13.29 -16.95 5.36
C LEU A 157 -13.15 -15.88 4.28
N ASN A 158 -12.33 -14.86 4.50
CA ASN A 158 -12.14 -13.82 3.50
C ASN A 158 -11.25 -14.27 2.35
N VAL A 159 -10.25 -15.12 2.59
CA VAL A 159 -9.44 -15.73 1.54
C VAL A 159 -10.28 -16.63 0.63
N GLU A 160 -11.16 -17.46 1.20
CA GLU A 160 -12.12 -18.25 0.41
C GLU A 160 -13.00 -17.36 -0.48
N ARG A 161 -13.56 -16.29 0.09
CA ARG A 161 -14.36 -15.31 -0.66
C ARG A 161 -13.56 -14.62 -1.77
N ILE A 162 -12.27 -14.37 -1.58
CA ILE A 162 -11.40 -13.83 -2.62
C ILE A 162 -11.20 -14.85 -3.73
N ILE A 163 -10.86 -16.10 -3.39
CA ILE A 163 -10.65 -17.18 -4.35
C ILE A 163 -11.89 -17.38 -5.23
N MET A 164 -13.09 -17.35 -4.63
CA MET A 164 -14.35 -17.45 -5.38
C MET A 164 -14.58 -16.30 -6.37
N LYS A 165 -13.91 -15.16 -6.19
CA LYS A 165 -13.98 -14.00 -7.08
C LYS A 165 -12.82 -13.95 -8.08
N LEU A 166 -11.81 -14.81 -7.94
CA LEU A 166 -10.74 -14.89 -8.92
C LEU A 166 -11.31 -15.50 -10.20
N TRP A 167 -11.31 -14.68 -11.25
CA TRP A 167 -11.78 -15.08 -12.57
C TRP A 167 -10.65 -14.88 -13.58
N HIS A 168 -10.58 -15.77 -14.55
CA HIS A 168 -9.68 -15.68 -15.68
C HIS A 168 -10.49 -15.95 -16.95
N PRO A 169 -10.27 -15.17 -18.01
CA PRO A 169 -10.98 -15.36 -19.27
C PRO A 169 -10.57 -16.69 -19.90
N ASN A 170 -11.54 -17.40 -20.47
CA ASN A 170 -11.26 -18.58 -21.27
C ASN A 170 -10.62 -18.17 -22.61
N HIS A 171 -9.97 -19.13 -23.27
CA HIS A 171 -9.30 -18.92 -24.55
C HIS A 171 -10.23 -18.32 -25.61
N GLU A 172 -11.48 -18.78 -25.68
CA GLU A 172 -12.49 -18.29 -26.62
C GLU A 172 -12.85 -16.82 -26.36
N GLU A 173 -13.03 -16.44 -25.09
CA GLU A 173 -13.34 -15.06 -24.71
C GLU A 173 -12.18 -14.12 -25.05
N LEU A 174 -10.93 -14.57 -24.85
CA LEU A 174 -9.74 -13.82 -25.26
C LEU A 174 -9.67 -13.62 -26.77
N GLN A 175 -10.03 -14.64 -27.56
CA GLN A 175 -10.09 -14.50 -29.02
C GLN A 175 -11.18 -13.51 -29.45
N GLN A 176 -12.37 -13.58 -28.82
CA GLN A 176 -13.47 -12.67 -29.09
C GLN A 176 -13.11 -11.21 -28.73
N ASP A 177 -12.48 -10.98 -27.58
CA ASP A 177 -12.03 -9.65 -27.16
C ASP A 177 -11.01 -9.05 -28.15
N LYS A 178 -10.06 -9.86 -28.65
CA LYS A 178 -9.12 -9.42 -29.70
C LYS A 178 -9.85 -8.96 -30.97
N ILE A 179 -10.80 -9.76 -31.45
CA ILE A 179 -11.61 -9.42 -32.64
C ILE A 179 -12.44 -8.16 -32.37
N HIS A 180 -13.01 -8.04 -31.18
CA HIS A 180 -13.82 -6.88 -30.78
C HIS A 180 -12.99 -5.58 -30.78
N ARG A 181 -11.79 -5.59 -30.16
CA ARG A 181 -10.88 -4.44 -30.15
C ARG A 181 -10.42 -4.06 -31.56
N GLN A 182 -10.13 -5.03 -32.42
CA GLN A 182 -9.79 -4.78 -33.82
C GLN A 182 -10.94 -4.10 -34.58
N ARG A 183 -12.19 -4.52 -34.34
CA ARG A 183 -13.37 -3.89 -34.95
C ARG A 183 -13.61 -2.48 -34.44
N LEU A 184 -13.38 -2.22 -33.15
CA LEU A 184 -13.47 -0.86 -32.58
C LEU A 184 -12.41 0.06 -33.21
N ALA A 185 -11.15 -0.38 -33.27
CA ALA A 185 -10.07 0.39 -33.89
C ALA A 185 -10.33 0.67 -35.39
N ALA A 186 -10.92 -0.29 -36.11
CA ALA A 186 -11.32 -0.10 -37.51
C ALA A 186 -12.49 0.89 -37.65
N LYS A 187 -13.45 0.91 -36.72
CA LYS A 187 -14.56 1.88 -36.70
C LYS A 187 -14.13 3.29 -36.34
N GLU A 188 -13.13 3.43 -35.47
CA GLU A 188 -12.58 4.72 -35.03
C GLU A 188 -11.56 5.31 -36.01
N GLY A 189 -11.32 4.67 -37.17
CA GLY A 189 -10.45 5.20 -38.23
C GLY A 189 -8.95 5.16 -37.90
N LEU A 190 -8.54 4.39 -36.89
CA LEU A 190 -7.14 4.22 -36.47
C LEU A 190 -6.35 3.21 -37.31
N LEU A 191 -6.95 2.68 -38.39
CA LEU A 191 -6.24 1.99 -39.46
C LEU A 191 -5.70 3.05 -40.43
N LEU A 192 -4.56 3.64 -40.09
CA LEU A 192 -3.68 4.24 -41.09
C LEU A 192 -3.12 3.10 -41.97
N CYS A 193 -3.19 3.33 -43.28
CA CYS A 193 -2.64 2.49 -44.35
C CYS A 193 -1.21 2.01 -44.09
#